data_AF-A0A3S4FRB8-F1
#
_entry.id   AF-A0A3S4FRB8-F1
#
_cell.length_a   1.000
_cell.length_b   1.000
_cell.length_c   1.000
_cell.angle_alpha   90.00
_cell.angle_beta   90.00
_cell.angle_gamma   90.00
#
_symmetry.space_group_name_H-M   'P 1'
#
loop_
_entity.id
_entity.type
_entity.pdbx_description
1 polymer ?
#
loop_
_entity_poly.entity_id
_entity_poly.type
_entity_poly.pdbx_seq_one_letter_code
_entity_poly.pdbx_strand_id
1 'polypeptide(L)'
;MQKKTWAVLLIPLCLTACHQTTYRSTAKDEILTGSYIDPTKTRFPLADYSQSVDKWIPPDSADYTIPVIDSATQQRYFNALKSHYFGMDSEAHSPWNGFYITALLKKNAAQARDASIKQFLSDGSAYWGENFRLYTSRWKEEVRGNTDTQIDNIYHASRRGIMVRESLVRALPTDDPLFNDPRQAGEGTRLIIYKCLRCVPVRRSIR
;
A
#
# COMPACT_ATOMS: atom_id res chain seq x y z
N MET A 1 -27.99 55.94 28.83
CA MET A 1 -29.02 55.11 28.18
C MET A 1 -28.36 54.16 27.21
N GLN A 2 -28.45 52.86 27.51
CA GLN A 2 -27.90 51.76 26.71
C GLN A 2 -28.64 51.66 25.37
N LYS A 3 -27.90 51.41 24.30
CA LYS A 3 -28.48 50.75 23.12
C LYS A 3 -27.64 49.51 22.82
N LYS A 4 -28.18 48.37 23.26
CA LYS A 4 -27.80 47.03 22.83
C LYS A 4 -28.37 46.83 21.42
N THR A 5 -27.52 46.48 20.46
CA THR A 5 -27.96 45.86 19.21
C THR A 5 -27.19 44.58 19.02
N TRP A 6 -27.96 43.51 18.91
CA TRP A 6 -27.53 42.13 18.76
C TRP A 6 -26.94 41.87 17.38
N ALA A 7 -26.11 40.83 17.36
CA ALA A 7 -25.38 40.28 16.23
C ALA A 7 -26.28 39.92 15.03
N VAL A 8 -25.76 40.19 13.83
CA VAL A 8 -26.10 39.43 12.62
C VAL A 8 -24.79 38.93 12.02
N LEU A 9 -24.68 37.61 12.03
CA LEU A 9 -23.65 36.76 11.44
C LEU A 9 -23.81 36.77 9.92
N LEU A 10 -22.85 37.36 9.19
CA LEU A 10 -22.66 37.13 7.75
C LEU A 10 -21.16 37.26 7.44
N ILE A 11 -20.43 36.15 7.56
CA ILE A 11 -19.11 36.00 6.95
C ILE A 11 -19.36 35.41 5.56
N PRO A 12 -19.25 36.19 4.47
CA PRO A 12 -19.30 35.60 3.15
C PRO A 12 -17.97 34.89 2.87
N LEU A 13 -18.08 33.62 2.47
CA LEU A 13 -17.03 32.87 1.80
C LEU A 13 -16.40 33.74 0.70
N CYS A 14 -15.12 34.07 0.84
CA CYS A 14 -14.27 34.54 -0.25
C CYS A 14 -12.89 33.88 -0.12
N LEU A 15 -12.87 32.54 -0.15
CA LEU A 15 -11.71 31.77 -0.56
C LEU A 15 -11.86 31.44 -2.04
N THR A 16 -11.78 32.47 -2.89
CA THR A 16 -11.47 32.27 -4.31
C THR A 16 -9.98 31.93 -4.36
N ALA A 17 -9.68 30.64 -4.24
CA ALA A 17 -8.39 30.10 -4.61
C ALA A 17 -8.18 30.41 -6.10
N CYS A 18 -7.22 31.29 -6.38
CA CYS A 18 -6.64 31.45 -7.70
C CYS A 18 -5.91 30.15 -8.08
N HIS A 19 -6.65 29.12 -8.51
CA HIS A 19 -6.11 28.07 -9.37
C HIS A 19 -6.05 28.61 -10.80
N GLN A 20 -5.16 29.57 -11.03
CA GLN A 20 -4.63 29.79 -12.38
C GLN A 20 -3.45 28.85 -12.53
N THR A 21 -3.76 27.57 -12.72
CA THR A 21 -2.82 26.67 -13.37
C THR A 21 -2.69 27.20 -14.80
N THR A 22 -1.65 27.99 -15.06
CA THR A 22 -1.22 28.25 -16.43
C THR A 22 -0.97 26.91 -17.09
N TYR A 23 -1.95 26.45 -17.88
CA TYR A 23 -1.80 25.33 -18.78
C TYR A 23 -0.72 25.76 -19.77
N ARG A 24 0.50 25.30 -19.54
CA ARG A 24 1.60 25.48 -20.49
C ARG A 24 1.13 24.79 -21.75
N SER A 25 0.80 25.57 -22.77
CA SER A 25 0.51 25.06 -24.11
C SER A 25 1.69 24.17 -24.49
N THR A 26 1.47 22.86 -24.53
CA THR A 26 2.39 21.93 -25.15
C THR A 26 2.40 22.30 -26.62
N ALA A 27 3.34 23.17 -26.99
CA ALA A 27 3.81 23.25 -28.35
C ALA A 27 4.01 21.80 -28.84
N LYS A 28 3.53 21.53 -30.06
CA LYS A 28 3.82 20.29 -30.78
C LYS A 28 5.34 20.22 -30.99
N ASP A 29 6.06 19.79 -29.98
CA ASP A 29 7.37 19.22 -30.18
C ASP A 29 7.11 17.85 -30.81
N GLU A 30 7.41 17.79 -32.11
CA GLU A 30 7.53 16.53 -32.84
C GLU A 30 8.43 15.60 -32.02
N ILE A 31 7.82 14.54 -31.51
CA ILE A 31 8.56 13.45 -30.87
C ILE A 31 9.48 12.90 -31.95
N LEU A 32 10.78 13.20 -31.86
CA LEU A 32 11.83 12.58 -32.64
C LEU A 32 11.57 11.07 -32.68
N THR A 33 11.31 10.57 -33.89
CA THR A 33 11.20 9.16 -34.23
C THR A 33 12.53 8.49 -33.88
N GLY A 34 12.62 8.00 -32.65
CA GLY A 34 13.84 7.43 -32.10
C GLY A 34 13.80 7.28 -30.59
N SER A 35 12.63 7.27 -29.96
CA SER A 35 12.56 6.77 -28.58
C SER A 35 12.89 5.28 -28.65
N TYR A 36 14.09 4.91 -28.21
CA TYR A 36 14.57 3.54 -28.11
C TYR A 36 13.66 2.75 -27.15
N ILE A 37 12.49 2.36 -27.65
CA ILE A 37 11.74 1.27 -27.08
C ILE A 37 12.50 0.05 -27.59
N ASP A 38 13.10 -0.67 -26.65
CA ASP A 38 13.59 -2.04 -26.85
C ASP A 38 12.71 -2.75 -27.90
N PRO A 39 13.27 -3.17 -29.06
CA PRO A 39 12.48 -3.62 -30.21
C PRO A 39 11.65 -4.88 -29.92
N THR A 40 11.89 -5.53 -28.78
CA THR A 40 11.07 -6.64 -28.28
C THR A 40 9.77 -6.18 -27.59
N LYS A 41 9.62 -4.87 -27.32
CA LYS A 41 8.49 -4.29 -26.58
C LYS A 41 7.56 -3.55 -27.53
N THR A 42 6.33 -4.03 -27.63
CA THR A 42 5.25 -3.35 -28.35
C THR A 42 4.32 -2.65 -27.36
N ARG A 43 3.77 -1.49 -27.75
CA ARG A 43 2.73 -0.82 -26.95
C ARG A 43 1.40 -1.50 -27.26
N PHE A 44 0.71 -1.96 -26.23
CA PHE A 44 -0.66 -2.46 -26.37
C PHE A 44 -1.61 -1.28 -26.59
N PRO A 45 -2.39 -1.24 -27.70
CA PRO A 45 -3.24 -0.10 -28.01
C PRO A 45 -4.51 -0.10 -27.15
N LEU A 46 -4.58 0.78 -26.15
CA LEU A 46 -5.79 0.94 -25.33
C LEU A 46 -6.94 1.65 -26.06
N ALA A 47 -6.65 2.37 -27.16
CA ALA A 47 -7.64 3.12 -27.93
C ALA A 47 -8.73 2.22 -28.55
N ASP A 48 -8.40 0.96 -28.82
CA ASP A 48 -9.32 -0.02 -29.41
C ASP A 48 -10.29 -0.61 -28.37
N TYR A 49 -10.11 -0.26 -27.09
CA TYR A 49 -10.90 -0.79 -25.97
C TYR A 49 -11.53 0.36 -25.17
N SER A 50 -12.83 0.25 -24.89
CA SER A 50 -13.48 1.20 -23.97
C SER A 50 -12.87 1.06 -22.58
N GLN A 51 -12.49 2.20 -22.02
CA GLN A 51 -12.02 2.32 -20.63
C GLN A 51 -13.16 2.65 -19.67
N SER A 52 -14.41 2.68 -20.15
CA SER A 52 -15.61 2.82 -19.31
C SER A 52 -16.25 1.46 -19.04
N VAL A 53 -16.60 1.23 -17.77
CA VAL A 53 -17.38 0.07 -17.31
C VAL A 53 -18.78 0.05 -17.93
N ASP A 54 -19.33 1.21 -18.28
CA ASP A 54 -20.69 1.36 -18.84
C ASP A 54 -20.83 0.64 -20.19
N LYS A 55 -19.72 0.38 -20.90
CA LYS A 55 -19.75 -0.47 -22.10
C LYS A 55 -20.22 -1.89 -21.77
N TRP A 56 -19.85 -2.39 -20.60
CA TRP A 56 -20.07 -3.78 -20.19
C TRP A 56 -21.23 -3.91 -19.20
N ILE A 57 -21.55 -2.83 -18.47
CA ILE A 57 -22.68 -2.74 -17.56
C ILE A 57 -23.47 -1.47 -17.90
N PRO A 58 -24.28 -1.50 -18.98
CA PRO A 58 -24.97 -0.31 -19.47
C PRO A 58 -25.99 0.22 -18.45
N PRO A 59 -25.95 1.50 -18.07
CA PRO A 59 -26.91 2.10 -17.13
C PRO A 59 -28.38 2.04 -17.57
N ASP A 60 -28.61 1.91 -18.87
CA ASP A 60 -29.93 1.81 -19.51
C ASP A 60 -30.38 0.36 -19.73
N SER A 61 -29.58 -0.63 -19.35
CA SER A 61 -29.97 -2.04 -19.40
C SER A 61 -31.13 -2.33 -18.45
N ALA A 62 -32.08 -3.15 -18.89
CA ALA A 62 -33.18 -3.63 -18.05
C ALA A 62 -32.67 -4.36 -16.79
N ASP A 63 -31.49 -4.96 -16.88
CA ASP A 63 -30.88 -5.73 -15.80
C ASP A 63 -29.92 -4.90 -14.93
N TYR A 64 -29.77 -3.59 -15.18
CA TYR A 64 -28.78 -2.74 -14.50
C TYR A 64 -28.93 -2.75 -12.98
N THR A 65 -30.17 -2.85 -12.49
CA THR A 65 -30.48 -2.86 -11.07
C THR A 65 -30.55 -4.26 -10.46
N ILE A 66 -30.30 -5.31 -11.23
CA ILE A 66 -30.32 -6.68 -10.73
C ILE A 66 -29.05 -6.92 -9.91
N PRO A 67 -29.15 -7.30 -8.63
CA PRO A 67 -27.97 -7.61 -7.83
C PRO A 67 -27.18 -8.77 -8.43
N VAL A 68 -25.84 -8.62 -8.46
CA VAL A 68 -24.93 -9.69 -8.95
C VAL A 68 -25.03 -10.96 -8.11
N ILE A 69 -25.40 -10.83 -6.84
CA ILE A 69 -25.59 -11.92 -5.88
C ILE A 69 -26.85 -11.67 -5.05
N ASP A 70 -27.46 -12.74 -4.55
CA ASP A 70 -28.60 -12.63 -3.64
C ASP A 70 -28.19 -12.02 -2.29
N SER A 71 -29.18 -11.47 -1.57
CA SER A 71 -28.96 -10.77 -0.31
C SER A 71 -28.42 -11.67 0.81
N ALA A 72 -28.80 -12.95 0.84
CA ALA A 72 -28.31 -13.88 1.85
C ALA A 72 -26.82 -14.19 1.63
N THR A 73 -26.42 -14.35 0.37
CA THR A 73 -25.02 -14.51 -0.03
C THR A 73 -24.20 -13.27 0.27
N GLN A 74 -24.71 -12.08 -0.06
CA GLN A 74 -24.04 -10.81 0.27
C GLN A 74 -23.81 -10.68 1.78
N GLN A 75 -24.84 -10.96 2.59
CA GLN A 75 -24.75 -10.87 4.05
C GLN A 75 -23.73 -11.87 4.62
N ARG A 76 -23.69 -13.10 4.08
CA ARG A 76 -22.71 -14.12 4.47
C ARG A 76 -21.28 -13.65 4.21
N TYR A 77 -21.01 -13.10 3.03
CA TYR A 77 -19.67 -12.57 2.72
C TYR A 77 -19.31 -11.32 3.52
N PHE A 78 -20.28 -10.45 3.78
CA PHE A 78 -20.06 -9.29 4.64
C PHE A 78 -19.71 -9.71 6.08
N ASN A 79 -20.40 -10.73 6.61
CA ASN A 79 -20.07 -11.29 7.93
C ASN A 79 -18.68 -11.93 7.94
N ALA A 80 -18.33 -12.70 6.89
CA ALA A 80 -17.00 -13.28 6.75
C ALA A 80 -15.92 -12.20 6.70
N LEU A 81 -16.13 -11.13 5.93
CA LEU A 81 -15.23 -9.98 5.86
C LEU A 81 -15.02 -9.37 7.25
N LYS A 82 -16.10 -9.09 7.99
CA LYS A 82 -16.01 -8.55 9.35
C LYS A 82 -15.27 -9.48 10.30
N SER A 83 -15.54 -10.79 10.24
CA SER A 83 -14.81 -11.78 11.06
C SER A 83 -13.31 -11.77 10.73
N HIS A 84 -12.95 -11.71 9.45
CA HIS A 84 -11.56 -11.68 9.00
C HIS A 84 -10.81 -10.41 9.43
N TYR A 85 -11.49 -9.25 9.46
CA TYR A 85 -10.89 -8.00 9.91
C TYR A 85 -10.77 -7.92 11.44
N PHE A 86 -11.84 -8.27 12.17
CA PHE A 86 -11.95 -7.95 13.61
C PHE A 86 -11.83 -9.14 14.55
N GLY A 87 -11.85 -10.38 14.04
CA GLY A 87 -11.69 -11.58 14.86
C GLY A 87 -12.94 -11.87 15.68
N MET A 88 -14.09 -11.94 15.03
CA MET A 88 -15.41 -12.00 15.69
C MET A 88 -15.71 -13.36 16.35
N ASP A 89 -14.94 -14.40 16.03
CA ASP A 89 -15.05 -15.76 16.57
C ASP A 89 -13.64 -16.38 16.73
N SER A 90 -13.53 -17.58 17.33
CA SER A 90 -12.25 -18.24 17.61
C SER A 90 -11.52 -18.74 16.36
N GLU A 91 -12.24 -19.05 15.30
CA GLU A 91 -11.70 -19.58 14.03
C GLU A 91 -11.29 -18.46 13.07
N ALA A 92 -11.64 -17.22 13.39
CA ALA A 92 -11.37 -16.06 12.57
C ALA A 92 -9.87 -15.81 12.36
N HIS A 93 -9.46 -15.74 11.09
CA HIS A 93 -8.09 -15.41 10.67
C HIS A 93 -7.80 -13.89 10.74
N SER A 94 -8.00 -13.29 11.92
CA SER A 94 -7.81 -11.86 12.16
C SER A 94 -6.57 -11.58 12.99
N PRO A 95 -5.85 -10.47 12.74
CA PRO A 95 -4.78 -10.00 13.62
C PRO A 95 -5.26 -9.65 15.04
N TRP A 96 -6.56 -9.49 15.27
CA TRP A 96 -7.14 -9.21 16.58
C TRP A 96 -7.58 -10.48 17.33
N ASN A 97 -7.65 -11.62 16.63
CA ASN A 97 -7.93 -12.92 17.24
C ASN A 97 -6.64 -13.50 17.88
N GLY A 98 -6.71 -13.74 19.20
CA GLY A 98 -5.59 -14.28 19.96
C GLY A 98 -5.24 -15.74 19.66
N PHE A 99 -6.21 -16.59 19.36
CA PHE A 99 -5.99 -17.99 18.98
C PHE A 99 -5.21 -18.08 17.67
N TYR A 100 -5.67 -17.35 16.65
CA TYR A 100 -5.01 -17.29 15.35
C TYR A 100 -3.57 -16.78 15.45
N ILE A 101 -3.34 -15.68 16.15
CA ILE A 101 -2.00 -15.12 16.28
C ILE A 101 -1.09 -16.02 17.13
N THR A 102 -1.62 -16.66 18.18
CA THR A 102 -0.85 -17.64 18.95
C THR A 102 -0.39 -18.81 18.07
N ALA A 103 -1.27 -19.32 17.20
CA ALA A 103 -0.91 -20.37 16.25
C ALA A 103 0.17 -19.90 15.25
N LEU A 104 0.07 -18.66 14.75
CA LEU A 104 1.05 -18.08 13.83
C LEU A 104 2.44 -17.91 14.49
N LEU A 105 2.47 -17.39 15.72
CA LEU A 105 3.71 -17.18 16.48
C LEU A 105 4.44 -18.50 16.74
N LYS A 106 3.69 -19.57 17.06
CA LYS A 106 4.26 -20.91 17.29
C LYS A 106 4.75 -21.60 16.02
N LYS A 107 4.27 -21.20 14.85
CA LYS A 107 4.58 -21.88 13.58
C LYS A 107 5.95 -21.48 13.04
N ASN A 108 6.09 -20.25 12.56
CA ASN A 108 7.27 -19.85 11.79
C ASN A 108 7.48 -18.33 11.67
N ALA A 109 6.90 -17.51 12.56
CA ALA A 109 6.99 -16.05 12.43
C ALA A 109 8.45 -15.53 12.39
N ALA A 110 9.30 -16.01 13.30
CA ALA A 110 10.73 -15.66 13.31
C ALA A 110 11.46 -16.19 12.06
N GLN A 111 11.19 -17.43 11.67
CA GLN A 111 11.80 -18.05 10.49
C GLN A 111 11.46 -17.31 9.20
N ALA A 112 10.22 -16.81 9.06
CA ALA A 112 9.80 -16.03 7.90
C ALA A 112 10.51 -14.67 7.81
N ARG A 113 10.75 -14.00 8.95
CA ARG A 113 11.59 -12.80 9.03
C ARG A 113 13.02 -13.13 8.62
N ASP A 114 13.61 -14.17 9.20
CA ASP A 114 15.01 -14.54 8.97
C ASP A 114 15.26 -14.97 7.53
N ALA A 115 14.29 -15.66 6.90
CA ALA A 115 14.34 -15.97 5.48
C ALA A 115 14.36 -14.71 4.61
N SER A 116 13.58 -13.69 4.97
CA SER A 116 13.56 -12.40 4.24
C SER A 116 14.89 -11.65 4.40
N ILE A 117 15.44 -11.59 5.63
CA ILE A 117 16.77 -11.03 5.89
C ILE A 117 17.83 -11.74 5.04
N LYS A 118 17.84 -13.07 5.05
CA LYS A 118 18.80 -13.87 4.28
C LYS A 118 18.68 -13.65 2.78
N GLN A 119 17.46 -13.58 2.26
CA GLN A 119 17.19 -13.35 0.84
C GLN A 119 17.79 -12.02 0.38
N PHE A 120 17.54 -10.93 1.10
CA PHE A 120 17.88 -9.59 0.64
C PHE A 120 19.24 -9.07 1.09
N LEU A 121 19.78 -9.60 2.19
CA LEU A 121 20.99 -9.06 2.84
C LEU A 121 22.16 -10.04 2.89
N SER A 122 22.12 -11.19 2.21
CA SER A 122 23.27 -12.11 2.14
C SER A 122 24.40 -11.54 1.27
N ASP A 123 25.63 -12.01 1.46
CA ASP A 123 26.81 -11.48 0.76
C ASP A 123 26.74 -11.67 -0.77
N GLY A 124 26.05 -12.72 -1.23
CA GLY A 124 25.80 -12.99 -2.66
C GLY A 124 24.55 -12.32 -3.25
N SER A 125 23.75 -11.61 -2.45
CA SER A 125 22.56 -10.91 -2.96
C SER A 125 22.96 -9.63 -3.71
N ALA A 126 22.43 -9.42 -4.90
CA ALA A 126 22.72 -8.24 -5.72
C ALA A 126 21.42 -7.50 -6.06
N TYR A 127 21.17 -6.41 -5.33
CA TYR A 127 20.01 -5.56 -5.51
C TYR A 127 20.46 -4.12 -5.80
N TRP A 128 19.68 -3.45 -6.64
CA TRP A 128 19.93 -2.09 -7.08
C TRP A 128 19.06 -1.11 -6.30
N GLY A 129 19.65 0.00 -5.87
CA GLY A 129 18.94 1.07 -5.18
C GLY A 129 18.30 2.08 -6.13
N GLU A 130 17.71 3.13 -5.54
CA GLU A 130 17.02 4.21 -6.27
C GLU A 130 17.87 4.90 -7.33
N ASN A 131 19.19 4.98 -7.10
CA ASN A 131 20.16 5.59 -8.00
C ASN A 131 20.67 4.62 -9.07
N PHE A 132 20.04 3.44 -9.19
CA PHE A 132 20.48 2.33 -10.02
C PHE A 132 21.98 2.04 -9.81
N ARG A 133 22.37 1.86 -8.55
CA ARG A 133 23.65 1.26 -8.17
C ARG A 133 23.42 0.10 -7.23
N LEU A 134 24.33 -0.87 -7.24
CA LEU A 134 24.31 -1.96 -6.29
C LEU A 134 24.52 -1.45 -4.86
N TYR A 135 23.77 -2.01 -3.91
CA TYR A 135 23.99 -1.73 -2.50
C TYR A 135 25.35 -2.25 -2.02
N THR A 136 26.01 -1.47 -1.18
CA THR A 136 27.29 -1.82 -0.57
C THR A 136 27.10 -2.79 0.59
N SER A 137 28.16 -3.54 0.94
CA SER A 137 28.14 -4.40 2.14
C SER A 137 27.82 -3.61 3.42
N ARG A 138 28.32 -2.37 3.51
CA ARG A 138 28.03 -1.46 4.62
C ARG A 138 26.53 -1.19 4.78
N TRP A 139 25.83 -0.86 3.69
CA TRP A 139 24.38 -0.65 3.74
C TRP A 139 23.65 -1.90 4.23
N LYS A 140 24.06 -3.10 3.75
CA LYS A 140 23.46 -4.36 4.19
C LYS A 140 23.65 -4.60 5.68
N GLU A 141 24.82 -4.27 6.23
CA GLU A 141 25.12 -4.35 7.66
C GLU A 141 24.27 -3.38 8.48
N GLU A 142 24.11 -2.14 8.01
CA GLU A 142 23.28 -1.11 8.67
C GLU A 142 21.81 -1.56 8.73
N VAL A 143 21.24 -2.05 7.62
CA VAL A 143 19.86 -2.56 7.62
C VAL A 143 19.73 -3.81 8.49
N ARG A 144 20.72 -4.71 8.47
CA ARG A 144 20.71 -5.92 9.32
C ARG A 144 20.71 -5.56 10.81
N GLY A 145 21.52 -4.57 11.21
CA GLY A 145 21.56 -4.06 12.58
C GLY A 145 20.22 -3.50 13.06
N ASN A 146 19.43 -2.91 12.15
CA ASN A 146 18.09 -2.41 12.45
C ASN A 146 16.99 -3.49 12.39
N THR A 147 17.30 -4.70 11.91
CA THR A 147 16.31 -5.78 11.75
C THR A 147 16.25 -6.73 12.95
N ASP A 148 17.24 -6.69 13.85
CA ASP A 148 17.29 -7.56 15.02
C ASP A 148 16.21 -7.20 16.05
N THR A 149 15.00 -7.68 15.80
CA THR A 149 13.84 -7.51 16.67
C THR A 149 13.32 -8.88 17.08
N GLN A 150 13.50 -9.23 18.35
CA GLN A 150 12.97 -10.48 18.90
C GLN A 150 11.45 -10.57 18.69
N ILE A 151 10.99 -11.69 18.11
CA ILE A 151 9.57 -11.98 17.99
C ILE A 151 9.21 -12.85 19.19
N ASP A 152 8.36 -12.32 20.06
CA ASP A 152 7.81 -13.08 21.17
C ASP A 152 6.91 -14.21 20.64
N ASN A 153 7.02 -15.39 21.24
CA ASN A 153 6.18 -16.54 20.90
C ASN A 153 4.83 -16.54 21.64
N ILE A 154 4.60 -15.55 22.51
CA ILE A 154 3.39 -15.37 23.30
C ILE A 154 2.56 -14.21 22.74
N TYR A 155 1.24 -14.44 22.65
CA TYR A 155 0.29 -13.39 22.29
C TYR A 155 0.05 -12.43 23.45
N HIS A 156 0.14 -11.12 23.18
CA HIS A 156 -0.13 -10.06 24.15
C HIS A 156 -1.33 -9.23 23.70
N ALA A 157 -2.49 -9.41 24.33
CA ALA A 157 -3.71 -8.66 23.98
C ALA A 157 -3.56 -7.14 24.11
N SER A 158 -2.74 -6.67 25.05
CA SER A 158 -2.42 -5.25 25.25
C SER A 158 -1.57 -4.64 24.12
N ARG A 159 -0.99 -5.46 23.24
CA ARG A 159 -0.17 -5.02 22.10
C ARG A 159 -0.93 -5.01 20.77
N ARG A 160 -2.27 -5.11 20.80
CA ARG A 160 -3.08 -4.90 19.60
C ARG A 160 -2.85 -3.49 19.07
N GLY A 161 -2.63 -3.40 17.77
CA GLY A 161 -2.43 -2.14 17.07
C GLY A 161 -3.52 -1.88 16.05
N ILE A 162 -3.75 -0.60 15.77
CA ILE A 162 -4.53 -0.13 14.63
C ILE A 162 -3.65 0.82 13.82
N MET A 163 -3.81 0.75 12.50
CA MET A 163 -3.15 1.68 11.60
C MET A 163 -3.87 3.03 11.65
N VAL A 164 -3.15 4.10 12.02
CA VAL A 164 -3.72 5.46 12.17
C VAL A 164 -3.49 6.37 10.96
N ARG A 165 -2.68 5.91 10.01
CA ARG A 165 -2.40 6.55 8.73
C ARG A 165 -2.07 5.47 7.72
N GLU A 166 -2.29 5.73 6.44
CA GLU A 166 -1.83 4.83 5.39
C GLU A 166 -0.34 4.51 5.58
N SER A 167 -0.03 3.22 5.59
CA SER A 167 1.32 2.73 5.79
C SER A 167 1.59 1.61 4.83
N LEU A 168 2.82 1.56 4.36
CA LEU A 168 3.29 0.47 3.54
C LEU A 168 3.99 -0.56 4.40
N VAL A 169 3.97 -1.79 3.91
CA VAL A 169 4.55 -2.89 4.63
C VAL A 169 5.69 -3.49 3.83
N ARG A 170 6.84 -3.61 4.49
CA ARG A 170 8.14 -3.85 3.86
C ARG A 170 8.73 -5.18 4.30
N ALA A 171 9.49 -5.80 3.42
CA ALA A 171 10.24 -7.02 3.75
C ALA A 171 11.44 -6.75 4.67
N LEU A 172 12.01 -5.53 4.60
CA LEU A 172 13.11 -5.04 5.42
C LEU A 172 12.72 -3.70 6.07
N PRO A 173 13.30 -3.33 7.23
CA PRO A 173 13.02 -2.07 7.91
C PRO A 173 13.78 -0.90 7.27
N THR A 174 13.55 -0.66 5.98
CA THR A 174 14.10 0.48 5.23
C THR A 174 13.05 1.04 4.26
N ASP A 175 13.15 2.34 3.98
CA ASP A 175 12.40 3.01 2.93
C ASP A 175 13.07 2.88 1.55
N ASP A 176 14.33 2.43 1.54
CA ASP A 176 15.11 2.26 0.32
C ASP A 176 14.50 1.16 -0.57
N PRO A 177 14.34 1.41 -1.88
CA PRO A 177 13.87 0.40 -2.81
C PRO A 177 14.95 -0.64 -3.10
N LEU A 178 14.55 -1.88 -3.32
CA LEU A 178 15.41 -2.93 -3.86
C LEU A 178 14.85 -3.36 -5.21
N PHE A 179 15.58 -3.03 -6.27
CA PHE A 179 15.31 -3.51 -7.62
C PHE A 179 16.18 -4.72 -7.93
N ASN A 180 15.69 -5.59 -8.81
CA ASN A 180 16.54 -6.60 -9.46
C ASN A 180 17.41 -5.89 -10.52
N ASP A 181 17.72 -6.52 -11.66
CA ASP A 181 18.53 -5.87 -12.68
C ASP A 181 17.69 -4.83 -13.43
N PRO A 182 17.95 -3.51 -13.31
CA PRO A 182 17.14 -2.49 -13.97
C PRO A 182 17.21 -2.55 -15.50
N ARG A 183 18.15 -3.33 -16.06
CA ARG A 183 18.26 -3.58 -17.50
C ARG A 183 17.25 -4.62 -17.99
N GLN A 184 16.68 -5.42 -17.10
CA GLN A 184 15.67 -6.42 -17.42
C GLN A 184 14.26 -5.84 -17.35
N ALA A 185 13.40 -6.27 -18.29
CA ALA A 185 12.02 -5.80 -18.34
C ALA A 185 11.25 -6.27 -17.10
N GLY A 186 10.57 -5.33 -16.42
CA GLY A 186 9.77 -5.64 -15.23
C GLY A 186 10.55 -5.69 -13.91
N GLU A 187 11.86 -5.45 -13.93
CA GLU A 187 12.74 -5.61 -12.76
C GLU A 187 13.18 -4.29 -12.09
N GLY A 188 12.90 -3.15 -12.72
CA GLY A 188 13.29 -1.82 -12.25
C GLY A 188 12.23 -1.08 -11.43
N THR A 189 12.15 0.24 -11.61
CA THR A 189 11.51 1.27 -10.75
C THR A 189 10.07 1.02 -10.30
N ARG A 190 9.34 0.10 -10.93
CA ARG A 190 7.95 -0.24 -10.59
C ARG A 190 7.79 -1.52 -9.77
N LEU A 191 8.81 -2.36 -9.71
CA LEU A 191 8.83 -3.59 -8.92
C LEU A 191 9.56 -3.34 -7.59
N ILE A 192 8.95 -2.53 -6.72
CA ILE A 192 9.46 -2.43 -5.34
C ILE A 192 8.94 -3.65 -4.58
N ILE A 193 9.86 -4.46 -4.07
CA ILE A 193 9.54 -5.72 -3.40
C ILE A 193 8.83 -5.43 -2.06
N TYR A 194 7.50 -5.48 -2.06
CA TYR A 194 6.69 -5.40 -0.85
C TYR A 194 6.29 -6.79 -0.37
N LYS A 195 6.54 -7.08 0.91
CA LYS A 195 5.94 -8.22 1.61
C LYS A 195 5.26 -7.67 2.86
N CYS A 196 3.97 -7.97 2.98
CA CYS A 196 3.13 -7.47 4.04
C CYS A 196 3.35 -8.23 5.36
N LEU A 197 4.08 -7.67 6.34
CA LEU A 197 3.66 -7.52 7.77
C LEU A 197 4.64 -6.63 8.61
N ARG A 198 4.22 -5.43 9.08
CA ARG A 198 4.27 -4.94 10.49
C ARG A 198 4.12 -3.42 10.72
N CYS A 199 3.44 -3.13 11.83
CA CYS A 199 3.25 -1.87 12.53
C CYS A 199 4.50 -1.42 13.32
N VAL A 200 4.79 -0.12 13.34
CA VAL A 200 5.73 0.51 14.28
C VAL A 200 4.97 0.97 15.54
N PRO A 201 5.38 0.60 16.76
CA PRO A 201 4.79 1.13 17.98
C PRO A 201 5.29 2.55 18.24
N VAL A 202 4.38 3.54 18.24
CA VAL A 202 4.66 4.88 18.76
C VAL A 202 4.62 4.80 20.29
N ARG A 203 5.79 4.72 20.94
CA ARG A 203 5.89 5.01 22.38
C ARG A 203 5.77 6.52 22.58
N ARG A 204 4.57 7.03 22.87
CA ARG A 204 4.45 8.29 23.61
C ARG A 204 4.41 7.95 25.10
N SER A 205 5.54 8.18 25.77
CA SER A 205 5.56 8.33 27.23
C SER A 205 4.76 9.60 27.53
N ILE A 206 3.55 9.42 28.05
CA ILE A 206 2.85 10.46 28.79
C ILE A 206 3.40 10.35 30.21
N ARG A 207 4.17 11.35 30.63
CA ARG A 207 4.36 11.65 32.05
C ARG A 207 3.12 12.35 32.56
#